data_AF-A0A378LSV5-F1
#
_entry.id   AF-A0A378LSV5-F1
#
_cell.length_a   1.000
_cell.length_b   1.000
_cell.length_c   1.000
_cell.angle_alpha   90.00
_cell.angle_beta   90.00
_cell.angle_gamma   90.00
#
_symmetry.space_group_name_H-M   'P 1'
#
loop_
_entity.id
_entity.type
_entity.pdbx_description
1 polymer ?
#
loop_
_entity_poly.entity_id
_entity_poly.type
_entity_poly.pdbx_seq_one_letter_code
_entity_poly.pdbx_strand_id
1 'polypeptide(L)'
;MLYELKRNDTFKSIILVFKLKMLIRNIMNPLEKIFLLEKEAADFGFQWENTNQIMEQIQSECHEILEHLHLEHKNKSALQEEIGDLLHAVFSLCVYCQFSPEETLNKTLEKFERRLRSVKAIAKEKNLSTLQGQSFNELMSIWNLAKKRVG
;
A
#
# COMPACT_ATOMS: atom_id res chain seq x y z
N MET A 1 -21.41 24.75 -41.33
CA MET A 1 -22.47 24.01 -40.60
C MET A 1 -22.07 22.57 -40.26
N LEU A 2 -21.76 21.69 -41.23
CA LEU A 2 -21.33 20.29 -40.95
C LEU A 2 -20.01 20.17 -40.16
N TYR A 3 -19.05 21.08 -40.38
CA TYR A 3 -17.77 21.10 -39.67
C TYR A 3 -17.90 21.43 -38.17
N GLU A 4 -18.80 22.35 -37.81
CA GLU A 4 -19.06 22.71 -36.42
C GLU A 4 -19.83 21.62 -35.67
N LEU A 5 -20.78 20.95 -36.34
CA LEU A 5 -21.51 19.80 -35.79
C LEU A 5 -20.55 18.63 -35.47
N LYS A 6 -19.66 18.26 -36.40
CA LYS A 6 -18.63 17.23 -36.15
C LYS A 6 -17.70 17.61 -35.00
N ARG A 7 -17.27 18.87 -34.89
CA ARG A 7 -16.42 19.34 -33.78
C ARG A 7 -17.13 19.20 -32.44
N ASN A 8 -18.43 19.51 -32.41
CA ASN A 8 -19.25 19.45 -31.19
C ASN A 8 -19.49 17.99 -30.74
N ASP A 9 -19.67 17.08 -31.68
CA ASP A 9 -19.79 15.64 -31.39
C ASP A 9 -18.47 15.02 -30.92
N THR A 10 -17.33 15.39 -31.52
CA THR A 10 -16.01 14.97 -31.04
C THR A 10 -15.74 15.50 -29.63
N PHE A 11 -16.09 16.75 -29.34
CA PHE A 11 -15.89 17.36 -28.02
C PHE A 11 -16.77 16.70 -26.95
N LYS A 12 -18.05 16.44 -27.26
CA LYS A 12 -18.95 15.66 -26.39
C LYS A 12 -18.44 14.25 -26.14
N SER A 13 -17.88 13.59 -27.16
CA SER A 13 -17.30 12.26 -27.05
C SER A 13 -16.08 12.25 -26.12
N ILE A 14 -15.18 13.24 -26.25
CA ILE A 14 -14.03 13.40 -25.36
C ILE A 14 -14.47 13.62 -23.91
N ILE A 15 -15.44 14.51 -23.67
CA ILE A 15 -15.99 14.75 -22.33
C ILE A 15 -16.63 13.48 -21.76
N LEU A 16 -17.34 12.71 -22.59
CA LEU A 16 -17.97 11.46 -22.16
C LEU A 16 -16.93 10.41 -21.78
N VAL A 17 -15.85 10.26 -22.58
CA VAL A 17 -14.73 9.36 -22.26
C VAL A 17 -14.03 9.78 -20.98
N PHE A 18 -13.82 11.09 -20.77
CA PHE A 18 -13.23 11.62 -19.55
C PHE A 18 -14.10 11.34 -18.32
N LYS A 19 -15.41 11.62 -18.42
CA LYS A 19 -16.39 11.31 -17.37
C LYS A 19 -16.44 9.82 -17.07
N LEU A 20 -16.42 8.97 -18.09
CA LEU A 20 -16.45 7.51 -17.93
C LEU A 20 -15.18 7.00 -17.26
N LYS A 21 -13.99 7.47 -17.65
CA LYS A 21 -12.73 7.16 -16.96
C LYS A 21 -12.78 7.57 -15.49
N MET A 22 -13.31 8.76 -15.20
CA MET A 22 -13.45 9.25 -13.82
C MET A 22 -14.45 8.41 -13.01
N LEU A 23 -15.56 7.99 -13.61
CA LEU A 23 -16.55 7.12 -12.98
C LEU A 23 -15.96 5.74 -12.65
N ILE A 24 -15.23 5.14 -13.59
CA ILE A 24 -14.56 3.84 -13.40
C ILE A 24 -13.52 3.93 -12.26
N ARG A 25 -12.74 5.02 -12.20
CA ARG A 25 -11.78 5.26 -11.11
C ARG A 25 -12.41 5.34 -9.72
N ASN A 26 -13.68 5.77 -9.62
CA ASN A 26 -14.40 5.85 -8.35
C ASN A 26 -14.99 4.50 -7.90
N ILE A 27 -15.07 3.52 -8.80
CA ILE A 27 -15.54 2.15 -8.51
C ILE A 27 -14.37 1.20 -8.24
N MET A 28 -13.17 1.58 -8.70
CA MET A 28 -11.92 0.84 -8.59
C MET A 28 -11.47 0.65 -7.14
N ASN A 29 -10.80 -0.48 -6.86
CA ASN A 29 -10.22 -0.67 -5.54
C ASN A 29 -9.03 0.30 -5.32
N PRO A 30 -8.70 0.69 -4.08
CA PRO A 30 -7.64 1.67 -3.83
C PRO A 30 -6.26 1.29 -4.39
N LEU A 31 -5.89 0.00 -4.42
CA LEU A 31 -4.57 -0.45 -4.90
C LEU A 31 -4.46 -0.35 -6.43
N GLU A 32 -5.51 -0.74 -7.14
CA GLU A 32 -5.62 -0.53 -8.59
C GLU A 32 -5.60 0.97 -8.92
N LYS A 33 -6.29 1.80 -8.13
CA LYS A 33 -6.31 3.25 -8.30
C LYS A 33 -4.92 3.85 -8.16
N ILE A 34 -4.16 3.45 -7.14
CA ILE A 34 -2.77 3.88 -6.93
C ILE A 34 -1.92 3.47 -8.13
N PHE A 35 -1.98 2.20 -8.55
CA PHE A 35 -1.22 1.71 -9.70
C PHE A 35 -1.46 2.53 -10.98
N LEU A 36 -2.71 2.88 -11.28
CA LEU A 36 -3.04 3.68 -12.46
C LEU A 36 -2.62 5.13 -12.34
N LEU A 37 -2.72 5.74 -11.15
CA LEU A 37 -2.28 7.12 -10.92
C LEU A 37 -0.77 7.26 -11.03
N GLU A 38 -0.02 6.34 -10.44
CA GLU A 38 1.44 6.29 -10.55
C GLU A 38 1.90 6.11 -12.00
N LYS A 39 1.23 5.24 -12.76
CA LYS A 39 1.50 5.10 -14.20
C LYS A 39 1.18 6.36 -14.99
N GLU A 40 0.03 6.98 -14.73
CA GLU A 40 -0.35 8.24 -15.38
C GLU A 40 0.64 9.36 -15.05
N ALA A 41 1.11 9.45 -13.80
CA ALA A 41 2.12 10.40 -13.37
C ALA A 41 3.44 10.16 -14.13
N ALA A 42 3.91 8.92 -14.22
CA ALA A 42 5.11 8.57 -14.97
C ALA A 42 4.98 8.85 -16.47
N ASP A 43 3.83 8.51 -17.08
CA ASP A 43 3.53 8.82 -18.49
C ASP A 43 3.49 10.33 -18.76
N PHE A 44 3.09 11.13 -17.77
CA PHE A 44 3.12 12.59 -17.80
C PHE A 44 4.54 13.16 -17.57
N GLY A 45 5.50 12.33 -17.19
CA GLY A 45 6.88 12.71 -16.87
C GLY A 45 7.11 13.10 -15.41
N PHE A 46 6.11 12.93 -14.54
CA PHE A 46 6.24 13.08 -13.09
C PHE A 46 6.60 11.73 -12.47
N GLN A 47 7.89 11.37 -12.51
CA GLN A 47 8.41 10.12 -11.97
C GLN A 47 9.71 10.34 -11.22
N TRP A 48 10.03 9.39 -10.34
CA TRP A 48 11.32 9.30 -9.67
C TRP A 48 12.45 9.03 -10.66
N GLU A 49 13.61 9.62 -10.43
CA GLU A 49 14.79 9.41 -11.29
C GLU A 49 15.50 8.09 -10.96
N ASN A 50 15.49 7.71 -9.69
CA ASN A 50 16.14 6.51 -9.19
C ASN A 50 15.50 6.02 -7.88
N THR A 51 15.83 4.79 -7.48
CA THR A 51 15.31 4.18 -6.25
C THR A 51 15.69 4.92 -4.97
N ASN A 52 16.82 5.65 -4.95
CA ASN A 52 17.26 6.34 -3.73
C ASN A 52 16.30 7.48 -3.36
N GLN A 53 15.81 8.25 -4.34
CA GLN A 53 14.82 9.30 -4.09
C GLN A 53 13.54 8.76 -3.44
N ILE A 54 13.05 7.60 -3.91
CA ILE A 54 11.86 6.96 -3.33
C ILE A 54 12.15 6.47 -1.91
N MET A 55 13.32 5.87 -1.69
CA MET A 55 13.72 5.40 -0.37
C MET A 55 13.93 6.54 0.62
N GLU A 56 14.42 7.70 0.17
CA GLU A 56 14.51 8.93 0.96
C GLU A 56 13.11 9.44 1.34
N GLN A 57 12.15 9.44 0.39
CA GLN A 57 10.76 9.78 0.71
C GLN A 57 10.18 8.85 1.77
N ILE A 58 10.30 7.52 1.59
CA ILE A 58 9.84 6.53 2.57
C ILE A 58 10.45 6.78 3.96
N GLN A 59 11.72 7.18 4.01
CA GLN A 59 12.37 7.53 5.26
C GLN A 59 11.81 8.83 5.86
N SER A 60 11.52 9.86 5.05
CA SER A 60 10.87 11.09 5.52
C SER A 60 9.53 10.79 6.19
N GLU A 61 8.65 10.06 5.50
CA GLU A 61 7.31 9.72 6.03
C GLU A 61 7.40 8.91 7.34
N CYS A 62 8.41 8.02 7.45
CA CYS A 62 8.68 7.33 8.71
C CYS A 62 9.02 8.30 9.85
N HIS A 63 9.79 9.36 9.58
CA HIS A 63 10.13 10.37 10.58
C HIS A 63 8.92 11.21 10.97
N GLU A 64 8.10 11.63 10.00
CA GLU A 64 6.89 12.42 10.24
C GLU A 64 5.88 11.65 11.12
N ILE A 65 5.69 10.35 10.86
CA ILE A 65 4.91 9.46 11.75
C ILE A 65 5.49 9.44 13.17
N LEU A 66 6.82 9.32 13.32
CA LEU A 66 7.47 9.29 14.63
C LEU A 66 7.27 10.59 15.40
N GLU A 67 7.36 11.75 14.72
CA GLU A 67 7.09 13.05 15.32
C GLU A 67 5.68 13.10 15.90
N HIS A 68 4.67 12.70 15.13
CA HIS A 68 3.28 12.66 15.58
C HIS A 68 3.02 11.66 16.72
N LEU A 69 3.72 10.52 16.74
CA LEU A 69 3.59 9.52 17.80
C LEU A 69 4.20 9.97 19.14
N HIS A 70 5.19 10.86 19.11
CA HIS A 70 5.87 11.38 20.30
C HIS A 70 5.20 12.60 20.93
N LEU A 71 4.22 13.22 20.27
CA LEU A 71 3.44 14.31 20.85
C LEU A 71 2.61 13.83 22.06
N GLU A 72 2.60 14.62 23.14
CA GLU A 72 1.75 14.38 24.31
C GLU A 72 0.26 14.36 23.94
N HIS A 73 -0.15 15.26 23.04
CA HIS A 73 -1.48 15.34 22.48
C HIS A 73 -1.48 14.88 21.01
N LYS A 74 -1.82 13.61 20.81
CA LYS A 74 -1.84 13.00 19.47
C LYS A 74 -2.96 13.56 18.62
N ASN A 75 -2.62 14.32 17.58
CA ASN A 75 -3.53 14.62 16.49
C ASN A 75 -3.70 13.37 15.61
N LYS A 76 -4.78 12.60 15.84
CA LYS A 76 -5.05 11.37 15.10
C LYS A 76 -5.26 11.58 13.60
N SER A 77 -5.76 12.75 13.19
CA SER A 77 -5.99 13.05 11.78
C SER A 77 -4.66 13.21 11.06
N ALA A 78 -3.75 14.02 11.62
CA ALA A 78 -2.43 14.22 11.05
C ALA A 78 -1.64 12.90 11.03
N LEU A 79 -1.65 12.13 12.13
CA LEU A 79 -1.01 10.80 12.15
C LEU A 79 -1.57 9.85 11.05
N GLN A 80 -2.87 9.92 10.76
CA GLN A 80 -3.46 9.12 9.70
C GLN A 80 -3.02 9.57 8.30
N GLU A 81 -2.80 10.88 8.10
CA GLU A 81 -2.27 11.48 6.88
C GLU A 81 -0.85 10.96 6.62
N GLU A 82 0.06 11.07 7.59
CA GLU A 82 1.44 10.59 7.43
C GLU A 82 1.55 9.08 7.19
N ILE A 83 0.67 8.29 7.84
CA ILE A 83 0.58 6.84 7.57
C ILE A 83 0.11 6.60 6.12
N GLY A 84 -0.80 7.42 5.61
CA GLY A 84 -1.26 7.39 4.23
C GLY A 84 -0.14 7.69 3.25
N ASP A 85 0.66 8.70 3.53
CA ASP A 85 1.78 9.11 2.67
C ASP A 85 2.91 8.07 2.67
N LEU A 86 3.22 7.46 3.82
CA LEU A 86 4.12 6.30 3.86
C LEU A 86 3.60 5.13 3.01
N LEU A 87 2.31 4.80 3.10
CA LEU A 87 1.72 3.73 2.29
C LEU A 87 1.82 4.06 0.79
N HIS A 88 1.52 5.31 0.42
CA HIS A 88 1.63 5.77 -0.95
C HIS A 88 3.08 5.67 -1.47
N ALA A 89 4.06 6.14 -0.71
CA ALA A 89 5.48 6.06 -1.07
C ALA A 89 5.96 4.60 -1.28
N VAL A 90 5.52 3.67 -0.42
CA VAL A 90 5.81 2.24 -0.56
C VAL A 90 5.16 1.64 -1.82
N PHE A 91 3.93 2.02 -2.14
CA PHE A 91 3.28 1.56 -3.36
C PHE A 91 3.88 2.18 -4.62
N SER A 92 4.28 3.46 -4.57
CA SER A 92 5.04 4.12 -5.63
C SER A 92 6.35 3.36 -5.93
N LEU A 93 7.07 2.92 -4.89
CA LEU A 93 8.23 2.03 -5.07
C LEU A 93 7.87 0.72 -5.77
N CYS A 94 6.73 0.10 -5.43
CA CYS A 94 6.27 -1.11 -6.11
C CYS A 94 6.06 -0.85 -7.61
N VAL A 95 5.38 0.24 -7.97
CA VAL A 95 5.10 0.60 -9.36
C VAL A 95 6.38 0.94 -10.11
N TYR A 96 7.28 1.72 -9.51
CA TYR A 96 8.60 2.05 -10.07
C TYR A 96 9.41 0.78 -10.40
N CYS A 97 9.38 -0.20 -9.49
CA CYS A 97 10.01 -1.51 -9.67
C CYS A 97 9.22 -2.46 -10.59
N GLN A 98 8.19 -1.99 -11.27
CA GLN A 98 7.33 -2.75 -12.19
C GLN A 98 6.56 -3.90 -11.52
N PHE A 99 6.25 -3.76 -10.22
CA PHE A 99 5.41 -4.70 -9.48
C PHE A 99 3.99 -4.16 -9.32
N SER A 100 3.01 -5.07 -9.31
CA SER A 100 1.65 -4.75 -8.90
C SER A 100 1.59 -4.64 -7.36
N PRO A 101 1.09 -3.51 -6.80
CA PRO A 101 0.86 -3.37 -5.36
C PRO A 101 0.00 -4.50 -4.79
N GLU A 102 -1.07 -4.86 -5.49
CA GLU A 102 -2.01 -5.90 -5.07
C GLU A 102 -1.35 -7.28 -5.02
N GLU A 103 -0.65 -7.68 -6.09
CA GLU A 103 0.05 -8.97 -6.11
C GLU A 103 1.16 -9.03 -5.05
N THR A 104 1.87 -7.92 -4.85
CA THR A 104 2.95 -7.81 -3.85
C THR A 104 2.40 -8.00 -2.43
N LEU A 105 1.26 -7.39 -2.14
CA LEU A 105 0.58 -7.52 -0.86
C LEU A 105 0.03 -8.94 -0.67
N ASN A 106 -0.65 -9.51 -1.68
CA ASN A 106 -1.20 -10.86 -1.63
C ASN A 106 -0.13 -11.92 -1.32
N LYS A 107 1.04 -11.86 -1.99
CA LYS A 107 2.18 -12.75 -1.68
C LYS A 107 2.65 -12.63 -0.22
N THR A 108 2.61 -11.41 0.33
CA THR A 108 3.00 -11.18 1.73
C THR A 108 1.94 -11.73 2.69
N LEU A 109 0.65 -11.58 2.38
CA LEU A 109 -0.46 -12.12 3.16
C LEU A 109 -0.44 -13.65 3.19
N GLU A 110 -0.28 -14.33 2.05
CA GLU A 110 -0.17 -15.79 1.98
C GLU A 110 0.98 -16.33 2.85
N LYS A 111 2.13 -15.66 2.79
CA LYS A 111 3.30 -15.96 3.63
C LYS A 111 2.99 -15.73 5.12
N PHE A 112 2.29 -14.65 5.45
CA PHE A 112 1.86 -14.36 6.82
C PHE A 112 0.87 -15.40 7.35
N GLU A 113 -0.14 -15.79 6.57
CA GLU A 113 -1.12 -16.82 6.92
C GLU A 113 -0.47 -18.18 7.17
N ARG A 114 0.47 -18.57 6.30
CA ARG A 114 1.25 -19.80 6.49
C ARG A 114 2.03 -19.77 7.80
N ARG A 115 2.71 -18.66 8.09
CA ARG A 115 3.46 -18.47 9.35
C ARG A 115 2.54 -18.45 10.56
N LEU A 116 1.40 -17.77 10.49
CA LEU A 116 0.43 -17.69 11.57
C LEU A 116 -0.17 -19.07 11.90
N ARG A 117 -0.44 -19.91 10.89
CA ARG A 117 -0.83 -21.31 11.11
C ARG A 117 0.24 -22.07 11.88
N SER A 118 1.51 -21.91 11.52
CA SER A 118 2.62 -22.53 12.26
C SER A 118 2.76 -21.98 13.68
N VAL A 119 2.56 -20.67 13.91
CA VAL A 119 2.54 -20.08 15.26
C VAL A 119 1.47 -20.76 16.13
N LYS A 120 0.25 -20.94 15.60
CA LYS A 120 -0.84 -21.61 16.31
C LYS A 120 -0.50 -23.07 16.65
N ALA A 121 0.15 -23.79 15.74
CA ALA A 121 0.60 -25.15 15.99
C ALA A 121 1.66 -25.23 17.10
N ILE A 122 2.66 -24.35 17.07
CA ILE A 122 3.72 -24.27 18.11
C ILE A 122 3.12 -23.91 19.47
N ALA A 123 2.17 -22.97 19.51
CA ALA A 123 1.47 -22.62 20.75
C ALA A 123 0.77 -23.85 21.34
N LYS A 124 0.08 -24.63 20.50
CA LYS A 124 -0.58 -25.88 20.93
C LYS A 124 0.41 -26.92 21.45
N GLU A 125 1.56 -27.10 20.80
CA GLU A 125 2.63 -28.00 21.27
C GLU A 125 3.19 -27.58 22.63
N LYS A 126 3.18 -26.28 22.94
CA LYS A 126 3.54 -25.71 24.24
C LYS A 126 2.39 -25.74 25.26
N ASN A 127 1.27 -26.42 24.96
CA ASN A 127 0.04 -26.44 25.77
C ASN A 127 -0.56 -25.05 26.03
N LEU A 128 -0.34 -24.10 25.11
CA LEU A 128 -0.93 -22.76 25.15
C LEU A 128 -2.16 -22.70 24.25
N SER A 129 -3.30 -22.32 24.81
CA SER A 129 -4.54 -22.05 24.06
C SER A 129 -4.55 -20.68 23.39
N THR A 130 -3.73 -19.75 23.87
CA THR A 130 -3.56 -18.38 23.35
C THR A 130 -2.16 -17.85 23.66
N LEU A 131 -1.72 -16.84 22.90
CA LEU A 131 -0.49 -16.10 23.17
C LEU A 131 -0.73 -14.79 23.94
N GLN A 132 -1.98 -14.49 24.28
CA GLN A 132 -2.30 -13.32 25.11
C GLN A 132 -1.60 -13.43 26.48
N GLY A 133 -1.02 -12.32 26.93
CA GLY A 133 -0.26 -12.25 28.18
C GLY A 133 1.16 -12.83 28.11
N GLN A 134 1.58 -13.42 26.99
CA GLN A 134 2.97 -13.85 26.81
C GLN A 134 3.90 -12.64 26.65
N SER A 135 5.14 -12.78 27.13
CA SER A 135 6.15 -11.74 26.93
C SER A 135 6.46 -11.55 25.44
N PHE A 136 6.85 -10.33 25.06
CA PHE A 136 7.30 -10.05 23.69
C PHE A 136 8.41 -11.02 23.22
N ASN A 137 9.34 -11.35 24.11
CA ASN A 137 10.42 -12.29 23.82
C ASN A 137 9.89 -13.70 23.48
N GLU A 138 8.86 -14.18 24.19
CA GLU A 138 8.23 -15.46 23.89
C GLU A 138 7.46 -15.41 22.56
N LEU A 139 6.74 -14.31 22.29
CA LEU A 139 6.07 -14.11 21.00
C LEU A 139 7.07 -14.16 19.84
N MET A 140 8.22 -13.49 19.98
CA MET A 140 9.27 -13.47 18.97
C MET A 140 9.98 -14.82 18.84
N SER A 141 10.16 -15.56 19.94
CA SER A 141 10.68 -16.93 19.92
C SER A 141 9.78 -17.84 19.10
N ILE A 142 8.47 -17.84 19.37
CA ILE A 142 7.47 -18.63 18.63
C ILE A 142 7.41 -18.21 17.16
N TRP A 143 7.43 -16.90 16.88
CA TRP A 143 7.45 -16.37 15.52
C TRP A 143 8.69 -16.84 14.74
N ASN A 144 9.86 -16.81 15.35
CA ASN A 144 11.10 -17.26 14.73
C ASN A 144 11.11 -18.77 14.46
N LEU A 145 10.54 -19.57 15.36
CA LEU A 145 10.32 -21.01 15.13
C LEU A 145 9.35 -21.26 13.97
N ALA A 146 8.25 -20.51 13.90
CA ALA A 146 7.31 -20.59 12.79
C ALA A 146 7.98 -20.24 11.46
N LYS A 147 8.79 -19.17 11.41
CA LYS A 147 9.58 -18.81 10.24
C LYS A 147 10.52 -19.95 9.79
N LYS A 148 11.11 -20.71 10.71
CA LYS A 148 11.99 -21.84 10.35
C LYS A 148 11.21 -23.06 9.86
N ARG A 149 9.98 -23.29 10.32
CA ARG A 149 9.15 -24.45 9.93
C ARG A 149 8.54 -24.33 8.54
N VAL A 150 8.12 -23.13 8.16
CA VAL A 150 7.37 -22.88 6.91
C VAL A 150 8.01 -21.82 6.02
N GLY A 151 9.22 -21.40 6.38
CA GLY A 151 10.04 -20.43 5.67
C GLY A 151 10.59 -20.99 4.38
#